data_AF-F0GBE2-F1
#
_entry.id   AF-F0GBE2-F1
#
_cell.length_a   1.000
_cell.length_b   1.000
_cell.length_c   1.000
_cell.angle_alpha   90.00
_cell.angle_beta   90.00
_cell.angle_gamma   90.00
#
_symmetry.space_group_name_H-M   'P 1'
#
loop_
_entity.id
_entity.type
_entity.pdbx_description
1 polymer ?
#
loop_
_entity_poly.entity_id
_entity_poly.type
_entity_poly.pdbx_seq_one_letter_code
_entity_poly.pdbx_strand_id
1 'polypeptide(L)'
;MLHNWSIRTTLTAVGLILVALAAAVGGLGLFALNHASRSLDEIAHVDLPAIHTLDDTSSYLLRARVSLDRFRSLTEAGNTAEAGKVLDRAQELYTKSNQNWQVFQATPKLGIEPALVDELAARYATIVKEGVEPEFAAARAGDMAAYHAVADTKISPMFVAYDQAASAVIASLQKRAEQRQAATQSQISLMIALIAAGIALAFVVVIAIRFALRGLIVKPLEDAIGHFERIAGGDLTQPVHVFSTNEIGRLFGGIKRMQDAVTAMVQAVHRGTESIDVGAREIATGNTDLSQRTEEQAASLQETASSMEQLTGTVRQNAENARQASQLAVNASDIATQGGEVVGQVVSTMQDIAVSSGKVVDIIGT
;
A
#
# COMPACT_ATOMS: atom_id res chain seq x y z
N MET A 1 -18.84 -6.01 -3.35
CA MET A 1 -18.38 -6.75 -2.14
C MET A 1 -17.00 -6.30 -1.66
N LEU A 2 -15.99 -6.12 -2.52
CA LEU A 2 -14.63 -5.71 -2.12
C LEU A 2 -14.52 -4.31 -1.47
N HIS A 3 -15.46 -3.41 -1.77
CA HIS A 3 -15.46 -2.03 -1.27
C HIS A 3 -15.55 -1.89 0.26
N ASN A 4 -16.09 -2.88 0.95
CA ASN A 4 -16.21 -2.88 2.42
C ASN A 4 -15.06 -3.61 3.13
N TRP A 5 -14.11 -4.16 2.38
CA TRP A 5 -12.95 -4.80 2.99
C TRP A 5 -12.04 -3.76 3.63
N SER A 6 -11.44 -4.14 4.76
CA SER A 6 -10.42 -3.31 5.39
C SER A 6 -9.20 -3.19 4.49
N ILE A 7 -8.51 -2.05 4.55
CA ILE A 7 -7.27 -1.85 3.79
C ILE A 7 -6.24 -2.92 4.16
N ARG A 8 -6.15 -3.24 5.47
CA ARG A 8 -5.28 -4.29 5.99
C ARG A 8 -5.61 -5.65 5.37
N THR A 9 -6.88 -6.06 5.38
CA THR A 9 -7.32 -7.35 4.82
C THR A 9 -7.01 -7.42 3.32
N THR A 10 -7.23 -6.34 2.59
CA THR A 10 -6.95 -6.26 1.14
C THR A 10 -5.46 -6.43 0.85
N LEU A 11 -4.59 -5.72 1.60
CA LEU A 11 -3.13 -5.84 1.46
C LEU A 11 -2.62 -7.23 1.87
N THR A 12 -3.13 -7.80 2.95
CA THR A 12 -2.76 -9.17 3.37
C THR A 12 -3.19 -10.20 2.32
N ALA A 13 -4.39 -10.07 1.75
CA ALA A 13 -4.87 -10.96 0.70
C ALA A 13 -4.00 -10.87 -0.57
N VAL A 14 -3.62 -9.65 -0.99
CA VAL A 14 -2.67 -9.42 -2.09
C VAL A 14 -1.33 -10.11 -1.81
N GLY A 15 -0.77 -9.92 -0.62
CA GLY A 15 0.49 -10.56 -0.22
C GLY A 15 0.40 -12.09 -0.26
N LEU A 16 -0.68 -12.67 0.27
CA LEU A 16 -0.92 -14.11 0.24
C LEU A 16 -1.04 -14.65 -1.19
N ILE A 17 -1.73 -13.94 -2.09
CA ILE A 17 -1.85 -14.33 -3.50
C ILE A 17 -0.48 -14.35 -4.18
N LEU A 18 0.35 -13.32 -3.95
CA LEU A 18 1.69 -13.25 -4.54
C LEU A 18 2.61 -14.35 -4.01
N VAL A 19 2.57 -14.61 -2.70
CA VAL A 19 3.34 -15.70 -2.07
C VAL A 19 2.86 -17.06 -2.58
N ALA A 20 1.54 -17.28 -2.71
CA ALA A 20 0.99 -18.52 -3.23
C ALA A 20 1.39 -18.75 -4.69
N LEU A 21 1.38 -17.70 -5.53
CA LEU A 21 1.86 -17.79 -6.91
C LEU A 21 3.36 -18.10 -6.98
N ALA A 22 4.18 -17.44 -6.16
CA ALA A 22 5.61 -17.71 -6.09
C ALA A 22 5.90 -19.15 -5.62
N ALA A 23 5.18 -19.63 -4.61
CA ALA A 23 5.28 -21.00 -4.11
C ALA A 23 4.84 -22.02 -5.17
N ALA A 24 3.77 -21.74 -5.93
CA ALA A 24 3.30 -22.61 -7.00
C ALA A 24 4.34 -22.72 -8.13
N VAL A 25 4.89 -21.59 -8.60
CA VAL A 25 5.93 -21.57 -9.63
C VAL A 25 7.21 -22.25 -9.14
N GLY A 26 7.64 -21.95 -7.92
CA GLY A 26 8.80 -22.59 -7.30
C GLY A 26 8.61 -24.10 -7.12
N GLY A 27 7.43 -24.53 -6.69
CA GLY A 27 7.07 -25.94 -6.54
C GLY A 27 7.10 -26.70 -7.87
N LEU A 28 6.54 -26.11 -8.93
CA LEU A 28 6.63 -26.66 -10.28
C LEU A 28 8.08 -26.78 -10.77
N GLY A 29 8.90 -25.75 -10.51
CA GLY A 29 10.34 -25.77 -10.84
C GLY A 29 11.10 -26.89 -10.13
N LEU A 30 10.89 -27.05 -8.82
CA LEU A 30 11.50 -28.13 -8.04
C LEU A 30 11.03 -29.52 -8.50
N PHE A 31 9.74 -29.66 -8.83
CA PHE A 31 9.20 -30.90 -9.38
C PHE A 31 9.84 -31.25 -10.73
N ALA A 32 9.97 -30.27 -11.63
CA ALA A 32 10.65 -30.42 -12.92
C ALA A 32 12.10 -30.91 -12.75
N LEU A 33 12.85 -30.24 -11.87
CA LEU A 33 14.26 -30.53 -11.63
C LEU A 33 14.46 -31.91 -11.01
N ASN A 34 13.62 -32.30 -10.05
CA ASN A 34 13.69 -33.61 -9.42
C ASN A 34 13.38 -34.74 -10.43
N HIS A 35 12.40 -34.53 -11.31
CA HIS A 35 12.08 -35.51 -12.36
C HIS A 35 13.22 -35.64 -13.39
N ALA A 36 13.77 -34.51 -13.85
CA ALA A 36 14.93 -34.49 -14.73
C ALA A 36 16.15 -35.18 -14.09
N SER A 37 16.41 -34.90 -12.81
CA SER A 37 17.51 -35.51 -12.06
C SER A 37 17.36 -37.03 -11.94
N ARG A 38 16.16 -37.54 -11.63
CA ARG A 38 15.91 -38.99 -11.57
C ARG A 38 16.08 -39.67 -12.92
N SER A 39 15.59 -39.04 -13.99
CA SER A 39 15.76 -39.56 -15.35
C SER A 39 17.25 -39.64 -15.74
N LEU A 40 18.05 -38.63 -15.38
CA LEU A 40 19.48 -38.62 -15.63
C LEU A 40 20.21 -39.67 -14.79
N ASP A 41 19.84 -39.82 -13.52
CA ASP A 41 20.43 -40.80 -12.61
C ASP A 41 20.22 -42.23 -13.10
N GLU A 42 19.01 -42.56 -13.58
CA GLU A 42 18.73 -43.88 -14.14
C GLU A 42 19.52 -44.13 -15.44
N ILE A 43 19.68 -43.13 -16.31
CA ILE A 43 20.51 -43.29 -17.53
C ILE A 43 21.97 -43.51 -17.15
N ALA A 44 22.50 -42.71 -16.21
CA ALA A 44 23.90 -42.72 -15.82
C ALA A 44 24.31 -43.97 -15.01
N HIS A 45 23.44 -44.45 -14.12
CA HIS A 45 23.77 -45.52 -13.18
C HIS A 45 23.08 -46.85 -13.47
N VAL A 46 22.12 -46.92 -14.41
CA VAL A 46 21.43 -48.16 -14.78
C VAL A 46 21.68 -48.51 -16.24
N ASP A 47 21.25 -47.66 -17.18
CA ASP A 47 21.26 -48.01 -18.60
C ASP A 47 22.69 -47.98 -19.21
N LEU A 48 23.49 -46.94 -18.91
CA LEU A 48 24.87 -46.82 -19.43
C LEU A 48 25.83 -47.92 -18.91
N PRO A 49 25.89 -48.23 -17.60
CA PRO A 49 26.75 -49.30 -17.10
C PRO A 49 26.39 -50.67 -17.69
N ALA A 50 25.10 -50.96 -17.90
CA ALA A 50 24.66 -52.20 -18.52
C ALA A 50 25.14 -52.32 -19.97
N ILE A 51 25.06 -51.24 -20.75
CA ILE A 51 25.57 -51.20 -22.13
C ILE A 51 27.09 -51.36 -22.14
N HIS A 52 27.82 -50.54 -21.37
CA HIS A 52 29.28 -50.55 -21.37
C HIS A 52 29.85 -51.89 -20.91
N THR A 53 29.31 -52.50 -19.86
CA THR A 53 29.81 -53.78 -19.35
C THR A 53 29.53 -54.95 -20.29
N LEU A 54 28.41 -54.94 -21.01
CA LEU A 54 28.12 -55.94 -22.05
C LEU A 54 28.98 -55.76 -23.30
N ASP A 55 29.22 -54.51 -23.71
CA ASP A 55 30.11 -54.19 -24.83
C ASP A 55 31.56 -54.58 -24.50
N ASP A 56 32.05 -54.24 -23.30
CA ASP A 56 33.36 -54.65 -22.82
C ASP A 56 33.48 -56.18 -22.73
N THR A 57 32.44 -56.88 -22.25
CA THR A 57 32.41 -58.35 -22.26
C THR A 57 32.64 -58.88 -23.67
N SER A 58 31.85 -58.40 -24.63
CA SER A 58 31.91 -58.84 -26.03
C SER A 58 33.26 -58.50 -26.69
N SER A 59 33.77 -57.30 -26.44
CA SER A 59 35.05 -56.80 -26.94
C SER A 59 36.24 -57.58 -26.39
N TYR A 60 36.29 -57.81 -25.07
CA TYR A 60 37.35 -58.61 -24.45
C TYR A 60 37.29 -60.07 -24.89
N LEU A 61 36.09 -60.64 -25.02
CA LEU A 61 35.90 -62.01 -25.50
C LEU A 61 36.38 -62.17 -26.96
N LEU A 62 36.04 -61.22 -27.83
CA LEU A 62 36.53 -61.18 -29.21
C LEU A 62 38.06 -61.04 -29.27
N ARG A 63 38.66 -60.16 -28.45
CA ARG A 63 40.11 -60.01 -28.38
C ARG A 63 40.81 -61.27 -27.86
N ALA A 64 40.19 -62.00 -26.94
CA ALA A 64 40.69 -63.28 -26.46
C ALA A 64 40.70 -64.31 -27.60
N ARG A 65 39.60 -64.40 -28.36
CA ARG A 65 39.51 -65.25 -29.55
C ARG A 65 40.57 -64.93 -30.60
N VAL A 66 40.75 -63.65 -30.95
CA VAL A 66 41.80 -63.23 -31.91
C VAL A 66 43.19 -63.59 -31.40
N SER A 67 43.41 -63.54 -30.08
CA SER A 67 44.67 -63.97 -29.48
C SER A 67 44.84 -65.49 -29.57
N LEU A 68 43.77 -66.28 -29.39
CA LEU A 68 43.79 -67.74 -29.59
C LEU A 68 44.09 -68.13 -31.06
N ASP A 69 43.50 -67.42 -32.02
CA ASP A 69 43.83 -67.60 -33.45
C ASP A 69 45.31 -67.31 -33.74
N ARG A 70 45.89 -66.27 -33.10
CA ARG A 70 47.32 -65.98 -33.19
C ARG A 70 48.19 -67.04 -32.50
N PHE A 71 47.74 -67.58 -31.36
CA PHE A 71 48.40 -68.70 -30.69
C PHE A 71 48.49 -69.93 -31.60
N ARG A 72 47.39 -70.28 -32.27
CA ARG A 72 47.37 -71.36 -33.28
C ARG A 72 48.42 -71.13 -34.36
N SER A 73 48.38 -69.96 -35.01
CA SER A 73 49.30 -69.63 -36.11
C SER A 73 50.78 -69.68 -35.68
N LEU A 74 51.10 -69.16 -34.48
CA LEU A 74 52.47 -69.21 -33.95
C LEU A 74 52.91 -70.62 -33.60
N THR A 75 52.00 -71.46 -33.10
CA THR A 75 52.30 -72.85 -32.77
C THR A 75 52.53 -73.68 -34.02
N GLU A 76 51.69 -73.52 -35.04
CA GLU A 76 51.86 -74.14 -36.37
C GLU A 76 53.16 -73.70 -37.05
N ALA A 77 53.60 -72.45 -36.84
CA ALA A 77 54.88 -71.92 -37.32
C ALA A 77 56.10 -72.37 -36.47
N GLY A 78 55.90 -73.18 -35.42
CA GLY A 78 56.97 -73.67 -34.54
C GLY A 78 57.50 -72.64 -33.52
N ASN A 79 56.89 -71.47 -33.40
CA ASN A 79 57.28 -70.42 -32.45
C ASN A 79 56.56 -70.56 -31.10
N THR A 80 56.85 -71.65 -30.40
CA THR A 80 56.16 -72.05 -29.15
C THR A 80 56.32 -71.06 -28.00
N ALA A 81 57.47 -70.37 -27.92
CA ALA A 81 57.73 -69.37 -26.89
C ALA A 81 56.84 -68.13 -27.03
N GLU A 82 56.66 -67.63 -28.25
CA GLU A 82 55.76 -66.50 -28.51
C GLU A 82 54.29 -66.93 -28.45
N ALA A 83 53.98 -68.16 -28.88
CA ALA A 83 52.65 -68.74 -28.73
C ALA A 83 52.22 -68.74 -27.25
N GLY A 84 53.08 -69.20 -26.33
CA GLY A 84 52.80 -69.19 -24.88
C GLY A 84 52.42 -67.81 -24.34
N LYS A 85 53.15 -66.75 -24.72
CA LYS A 85 52.82 -65.38 -24.29
C LYS A 85 51.47 -64.91 -24.81
N VAL A 86 51.13 -65.27 -26.05
CA VAL A 86 49.84 -64.91 -26.65
C VAL A 86 48.70 -65.69 -25.99
N LEU A 87 48.93 -66.94 -25.58
CA LEU A 87 47.97 -67.74 -24.81
C LEU A 87 47.71 -67.13 -23.42
N ASP A 88 48.75 -66.67 -22.73
CA ASP A 88 48.62 -65.95 -21.44
C ASP A 88 47.82 -64.66 -21.61
N ARG A 89 48.11 -63.89 -22.69
CA ARG A 89 47.36 -62.68 -23.03
C ARG A 89 45.90 -62.99 -23.33
N ALA A 90 45.61 -64.07 -24.06
CA ALA A 90 44.25 -64.51 -24.33
C ALA A 90 43.50 -64.83 -23.03
N GLN A 91 44.15 -65.51 -22.08
CA GLN A 91 43.57 -65.81 -20.78
C GLN A 91 43.28 -64.54 -19.95
N GLU A 92 44.17 -63.55 -19.97
CA GLU A 92 43.96 -62.27 -19.29
C GLU A 92 42.73 -61.54 -19.87
N LEU A 93 42.61 -61.50 -21.20
CA LEU A 93 41.47 -60.88 -21.89
C LEU A 93 40.16 -61.63 -21.58
N TYR A 94 40.17 -62.96 -21.60
CA TYR A 94 39.01 -63.75 -21.20
C TYR A 94 38.61 -63.50 -19.74
N THR A 95 39.59 -63.36 -18.84
CA THR A 95 39.33 -63.03 -17.43
C THR A 95 38.64 -61.67 -17.30
N LYS A 96 39.08 -60.66 -18.06
CA LYS A 96 38.43 -59.32 -18.12
C LYS A 96 37.02 -59.40 -18.69
N SER A 97 36.81 -60.21 -19.74
CA SER A 97 35.47 -60.47 -20.28
C SER A 97 34.55 -61.03 -19.18
N ASN A 98 35.01 -62.06 -18.46
CA ASN A 98 34.20 -62.70 -17.43
C ASN A 98 33.91 -61.78 -16.23
N GLN A 99 34.86 -60.92 -15.86
CA GLN A 99 34.63 -59.88 -14.85
C GLN A 99 33.53 -58.92 -15.27
N ASN A 100 33.60 -58.37 -16.50
CA ASN A 100 32.57 -57.49 -17.03
C ASN A 100 31.21 -58.18 -17.16
N TRP A 101 31.20 -59.47 -17.51
CA TRP A 101 29.98 -60.28 -17.56
C TRP A 101 29.31 -60.40 -16.19
N GLN A 102 30.09 -60.58 -15.12
CA GLN A 102 29.57 -60.60 -13.75
C GLN A 102 28.99 -59.25 -13.34
N VAL A 103 29.65 -58.14 -13.70
CA VAL A 103 29.13 -56.80 -13.44
C VAL A 103 27.83 -56.56 -14.22
N PHE A 104 27.77 -56.97 -15.49
CA PHE A 104 26.55 -56.90 -16.30
C PHE A 104 25.40 -57.71 -15.70
N GLN A 105 25.66 -58.90 -15.15
CA GLN A 105 24.64 -59.70 -14.45
C GLN A 105 24.15 -59.03 -13.17
N ALA A 106 25.05 -58.41 -12.41
CA ALA A 106 24.71 -57.71 -11.17
C ALA A 106 24.00 -56.36 -11.39
N THR A 107 24.13 -55.78 -12.59
CA THR A 107 23.50 -54.50 -12.93
C THR A 107 21.98 -54.69 -13.13
N PRO A 108 21.13 -53.84 -12.53
CA PRO A 108 19.68 -53.90 -12.73
C PRO A 108 19.29 -53.72 -14.21
N LYS A 109 18.60 -54.70 -14.80
CA LYS A 109 18.16 -54.66 -16.21
C LYS A 109 16.71 -54.17 -16.32
N LEU A 110 16.44 -52.96 -15.82
CA LEU A 110 15.10 -52.53 -15.45
C LEU A 110 14.01 -52.74 -16.52
N GLY A 111 13.90 -52.02 -17.62
CA GLY A 111 12.73 -52.17 -18.54
C GLY A 111 12.98 -53.14 -19.68
N ILE A 112 13.81 -54.17 -19.49
CA ILE A 112 14.22 -55.09 -20.54
C ILE A 112 13.41 -56.37 -20.42
N GLU A 113 13.02 -56.93 -21.57
CA GLU A 113 12.31 -58.20 -21.62
C GLU A 113 13.17 -59.32 -21.01
N PRO A 114 12.70 -60.02 -19.96
CA PRO A 114 13.48 -61.06 -19.30
C PRO A 114 13.98 -62.14 -20.26
N ALA A 115 13.17 -62.48 -21.27
CA ALA A 115 13.52 -63.48 -22.28
C ALA A 115 14.80 -63.14 -23.05
N LEU A 116 15.04 -61.86 -23.37
CA LEU A 116 16.27 -61.44 -24.07
C LEU A 116 17.50 -61.57 -23.19
N VAL A 117 17.37 -61.25 -21.90
CA VAL A 117 18.44 -61.40 -20.91
C VAL A 117 18.76 -62.87 -20.67
N ASP A 118 17.73 -63.70 -20.54
CA ASP A 118 17.87 -65.14 -20.33
C ASP A 118 18.49 -65.82 -21.55
N GLU A 119 18.08 -65.44 -22.77
CA GLU A 119 18.72 -65.94 -24.00
C GLU A 119 20.19 -65.53 -24.05
N LEU A 120 20.52 -64.26 -23.82
CA LEU A 120 21.90 -63.80 -23.77
C LEU A 120 22.73 -64.59 -22.75
N ALA A 121 22.20 -64.81 -21.54
CA ALA A 121 22.87 -65.58 -20.51
C ALA A 121 23.08 -67.05 -20.91
N ALA A 122 22.10 -67.67 -21.57
CA ALA A 122 22.22 -69.02 -22.11
C ALA A 122 23.29 -69.10 -23.20
N ARG A 123 23.28 -68.18 -24.18
CA ARG A 123 24.30 -68.13 -25.25
C ARG A 123 25.71 -67.91 -24.69
N TYR A 124 25.86 -67.02 -23.72
CA TYR A 124 27.14 -66.79 -23.03
C TYR A 124 27.60 -68.04 -22.27
N ALA A 125 26.71 -68.74 -21.58
CA ALA A 125 27.06 -69.98 -20.89
C ALA A 125 27.50 -71.08 -21.87
N THR A 126 26.82 -71.22 -23.01
CA THR A 126 27.17 -72.19 -24.06
C THR A 126 28.55 -71.88 -24.66
N ILE A 127 28.81 -70.64 -25.07
CA ILE A 127 30.12 -70.28 -25.66
C ILE A 127 31.27 -70.49 -24.67
N VAL A 128 31.05 -70.22 -23.38
CA VAL A 128 32.06 -70.44 -22.33
C VAL A 128 32.32 -71.93 -22.13
N LYS A 129 31.28 -72.71 -21.83
CA LYS A 129 31.43 -74.12 -21.40
C LYS A 129 31.77 -75.07 -22.55
N GLU A 130 31.22 -74.84 -23.74
CA GLU A 130 31.37 -75.74 -24.88
C GLU A 130 32.39 -75.26 -25.91
N GLY A 131 32.84 -74.00 -25.79
CA GLY A 131 33.80 -73.37 -26.68
C GLY A 131 35.08 -72.96 -25.97
N VAL A 132 35.06 -71.81 -25.31
CA VAL A 132 36.25 -71.10 -24.82
C VAL A 132 37.01 -71.91 -23.77
N GLU A 133 36.35 -72.52 -22.79
CA GLU A 133 37.02 -73.33 -21.75
C GLU A 133 37.71 -74.58 -22.33
N PRO A 134 37.05 -75.42 -23.14
CA PRO A 134 37.71 -76.52 -23.85
C PRO A 134 38.86 -76.07 -24.74
N GLU A 135 38.71 -74.94 -25.44
CA GLU A 135 39.74 -74.38 -26.33
C GLU A 135 41.01 -74.00 -25.54
N PHE A 136 40.87 -73.27 -24.42
CA PHE A 136 41.98 -72.97 -23.53
C PHE A 136 42.60 -74.22 -22.89
N ALA A 137 41.78 -75.22 -22.54
CA ALA A 137 42.26 -76.48 -21.97
C ALA A 137 43.13 -77.27 -22.99
N ALA A 138 42.65 -77.39 -24.23
CA ALA A 138 43.39 -78.04 -25.31
C ALA A 138 44.69 -77.29 -25.66
N ALA A 139 44.63 -75.95 -25.74
CA ALA A 139 45.81 -75.10 -25.97
C ALA A 139 46.89 -75.30 -24.91
N ARG A 140 46.53 -75.36 -23.62
CA ARG A 140 47.48 -75.62 -22.53
C ARG A 140 48.03 -77.04 -22.51
N ALA A 141 47.22 -78.02 -22.89
CA ALA A 141 47.64 -79.41 -22.99
C ALA A 141 48.55 -79.67 -24.21
N GLY A 142 48.67 -78.71 -25.13
CA GLY A 142 49.36 -78.88 -26.42
C GLY A 142 48.62 -79.80 -27.39
N ASP A 143 47.35 -80.11 -27.11
CA ASP A 143 46.53 -80.99 -27.95
C ASP A 143 45.88 -80.17 -29.08
N MET A 144 46.64 -79.99 -30.16
CA MET A 144 46.18 -79.23 -31.32
C MET A 144 45.03 -79.90 -32.05
N ALA A 145 44.88 -81.23 -31.98
CA ALA A 145 43.75 -81.92 -32.60
C ALA A 145 42.44 -81.56 -31.88
N ALA A 146 42.43 -81.58 -30.54
CA ALA A 146 41.30 -81.12 -29.75
C ALA A 146 41.05 -79.61 -29.91
N TYR A 147 42.11 -78.81 -30.00
CA TYR A 147 42.02 -77.36 -30.24
C TYR A 147 41.29 -77.06 -31.56
N HIS A 148 41.73 -77.66 -32.68
CA HIS A 148 41.09 -77.48 -33.99
C HIS A 148 39.64 -77.96 -34.01
N ALA A 149 39.33 -79.08 -33.35
CA ALA A 149 37.97 -79.58 -33.29
C ALA A 149 37.00 -78.55 -32.67
N VAL A 150 37.45 -77.77 -31.69
CA VAL A 150 36.65 -76.71 -31.06
C VAL A 150 36.71 -75.41 -31.88
N ALA A 151 37.91 -74.93 -32.22
CA ALA A 151 38.13 -73.65 -32.89
C ALA A 151 37.51 -73.59 -34.29
N ASP A 152 37.65 -74.66 -35.09
CA ASP A 152 37.22 -74.67 -36.48
C ASP A 152 35.72 -74.93 -36.66
N THR A 153 35.08 -75.65 -35.71
CA THR A 153 33.70 -76.13 -35.91
C THR A 153 32.68 -75.55 -34.92
N LYS A 154 33.08 -75.23 -33.68
CA LYS A 154 32.14 -74.84 -32.62
C LYS A 154 32.19 -73.35 -32.29
N ILE A 155 33.38 -72.76 -32.25
CA ILE A 155 33.59 -71.38 -31.78
C ILE A 155 32.85 -70.36 -32.65
N SER A 156 33.03 -70.39 -33.97
CA SER A 156 32.39 -69.42 -34.88
C SER A 156 30.86 -69.34 -34.75
N PRO A 157 30.08 -70.43 -34.86
CA PRO A 157 28.62 -70.35 -34.73
C PRO A 157 28.16 -69.95 -33.31
N MET A 158 28.87 -70.38 -32.26
CA MET A 158 28.56 -69.96 -30.88
C MET A 158 28.78 -68.46 -30.66
N PHE A 159 29.86 -67.90 -31.23
CA PHE A 159 30.13 -66.45 -31.18
C PHE A 159 29.08 -65.64 -31.93
N VAL A 160 28.65 -66.11 -33.11
CA VAL A 160 27.59 -65.43 -33.88
C VAL A 160 26.27 -65.44 -33.08
N ALA A 161 25.90 -66.57 -32.47
CA ALA A 161 24.70 -66.66 -31.66
C ALA A 161 24.76 -65.77 -30.41
N TYR A 162 25.92 -65.69 -29.75
CA TYR A 162 26.15 -64.79 -28.63
C TYR A 162 26.08 -63.31 -29.07
N ASP A 163 26.75 -62.95 -30.15
CA ASP A 163 26.80 -61.57 -30.67
C ASP A 163 25.41 -61.05 -31.08
N GLN A 164 24.59 -61.91 -31.70
CA GLN A 164 23.20 -61.59 -32.02
C GLN A 164 22.36 -61.35 -30.76
N ALA A 165 22.50 -62.20 -29.73
CA ALA A 165 21.79 -62.03 -28.47
C ALA A 165 22.28 -60.77 -27.71
N ALA A 166 23.58 -60.50 -27.71
CA ALA A 166 24.17 -59.31 -27.08
C ALA A 166 23.69 -58.03 -27.78
N SER A 167 23.72 -58.02 -29.11
CA SER A 167 23.22 -56.91 -29.93
C SER A 167 21.73 -56.63 -29.70
N ALA A 168 20.90 -57.67 -29.56
CA ALA A 168 19.48 -57.52 -29.27
C ALA A 168 19.24 -56.84 -27.91
N VAL A 169 20.00 -57.24 -26.88
CA VAL A 169 19.92 -56.61 -25.55
C VAL A 169 20.43 -55.17 -25.58
N ILE A 170 21.56 -54.89 -26.24
CA ILE A 170 22.12 -53.53 -26.38
C ILE A 170 21.12 -52.62 -27.11
N ALA A 171 20.53 -53.09 -28.21
CA ALA A 171 19.53 -52.34 -28.96
C ALA A 171 18.29 -52.03 -28.10
N SER A 172 17.86 -52.99 -27.27
CA SER A 172 16.74 -52.76 -26.32
C SER A 172 17.09 -51.72 -25.25
N LEU A 173 18.32 -51.75 -24.71
CA LEU A 173 18.80 -50.75 -23.74
C LEU A 173 18.91 -49.36 -24.36
N GLN A 174 19.45 -49.24 -25.58
CA GLN A 174 19.55 -47.99 -26.32
C GLN A 174 18.17 -47.40 -26.64
N LYS A 175 17.26 -48.21 -27.20
CA LYS A 175 15.89 -47.77 -27.50
C LYS A 175 15.16 -47.27 -26.26
N ARG A 176 15.35 -47.92 -25.12
CA ARG A 176 14.78 -47.49 -23.84
C ARG A 176 15.36 -46.14 -23.39
N ALA A 177 16.67 -45.98 -23.47
CA ALA A 177 17.33 -44.71 -23.12
C ALA A 177 16.81 -43.56 -24.00
N GLU A 178 16.65 -43.79 -25.31
CA GLU A 178 16.09 -42.82 -26.25
C GLU A 178 14.62 -42.49 -25.95
N GLN A 179 13.78 -43.51 -25.70
CA GLN A 179 12.37 -43.32 -25.34
C GLN A 179 12.22 -42.52 -24.05
N ARG A 180 13.06 -42.80 -23.05
CA ARG A 180 13.10 -42.07 -21.78
C ARG A 180 13.56 -40.63 -21.99
N GLN A 181 14.60 -40.40 -22.78
CA GLN A 181 15.04 -39.05 -23.13
C GLN A 181 13.92 -38.26 -23.83
N ALA A 182 13.24 -38.86 -24.80
CA ALA A 182 12.13 -38.23 -25.52
C ALA A 182 10.94 -37.91 -24.60
N ALA A 183 10.57 -38.85 -23.73
CA ALA A 183 9.49 -38.66 -22.75
C ALA A 183 9.85 -37.55 -21.75
N THR A 184 11.06 -37.56 -21.22
CA THR A 184 11.57 -36.53 -20.30
C THR A 184 11.63 -35.16 -20.98
N GLN A 185 12.04 -35.08 -22.25
CA GLN A 185 12.07 -33.82 -23.00
C GLN A 185 10.67 -33.22 -23.20
N SER A 186 9.68 -34.05 -23.54
CA SER A 186 8.29 -33.61 -23.68
C SER A 186 7.73 -33.10 -22.35
N GLN A 187 7.98 -33.82 -21.25
CA GLN A 187 7.56 -33.42 -19.92
C GLN A 187 8.24 -32.14 -19.45
N ILE A 188 9.56 -32.00 -19.66
CA ILE A 188 10.30 -30.77 -19.35
C ILE A 188 9.74 -29.60 -20.15
N SER A 189 9.46 -29.77 -21.44
CA SER A 189 8.91 -28.71 -22.29
C SER A 189 7.52 -28.26 -21.82
N LEU A 190 6.65 -29.21 -21.46
CA LEU A 190 5.35 -28.91 -20.85
C LEU A 190 5.53 -28.15 -19.52
N MET A 191 6.47 -28.58 -18.67
CA MET A 191 6.73 -27.94 -17.39
C MET A 191 7.25 -26.51 -17.55
N ILE A 192 8.16 -26.28 -18.50
CA ILE A 192 8.65 -24.95 -18.86
C ILE A 192 7.49 -24.08 -19.36
N ALA A 193 6.60 -24.62 -20.20
CA ALA A 193 5.43 -23.89 -20.67
C ALA A 193 4.48 -23.51 -19.52
N LEU A 194 4.25 -24.41 -18.56
CA LEU A 194 3.44 -24.13 -17.36
C LEU A 194 4.09 -23.09 -16.45
N ILE A 195 5.41 -23.16 -16.24
CA ILE A 195 6.17 -22.16 -15.48
C ILE A 195 6.07 -20.79 -16.17
N ALA A 196 6.29 -20.73 -17.49
CA ALA A 196 6.17 -19.50 -18.26
C ALA A 196 4.75 -18.92 -18.22
N ALA A 197 3.72 -19.77 -18.34
CA ALA A 197 2.33 -19.37 -18.20
C ALA A 197 2.01 -18.87 -16.78
N GLY A 198 2.55 -19.51 -15.75
CA GLY A 198 2.42 -19.08 -14.35
C GLY A 198 3.07 -17.73 -14.09
N ILE A 199 4.26 -17.48 -14.66
CA ILE A 199 4.94 -16.18 -14.59
C ILE A 199 4.13 -15.11 -15.33
N ALA A 200 3.64 -15.39 -16.53
CA ALA A 200 2.78 -14.48 -17.28
C ALA A 200 1.49 -14.13 -16.51
N LEU A 201 0.86 -15.14 -15.89
CA LEU A 201 -0.30 -14.95 -15.02
C LEU A 201 0.05 -14.07 -13.82
N ALA A 202 1.22 -14.27 -13.19
CA ALA A 202 1.66 -13.42 -12.09
C ALA A 202 1.81 -11.94 -12.51
N PHE A 203 2.34 -11.66 -13.70
CA PHE A 203 2.39 -10.31 -14.24
C PHE A 203 1.00 -9.70 -14.43
N VAL A 204 0.06 -10.46 -15.02
CA VAL A 204 -1.32 -10.01 -15.21
C VAL A 204 -1.98 -9.71 -13.87
N VAL A 205 -1.77 -10.57 -12.86
CA VAL A 205 -2.30 -10.39 -11.50
C VAL A 205 -1.72 -9.14 -10.84
N VAL A 206 -0.41 -8.87 -10.96
CA VAL A 206 0.21 -7.64 -10.43
C VAL A 206 -0.39 -6.40 -11.09
N ILE A 207 -0.59 -6.41 -12.41
CA ILE A 207 -1.23 -5.31 -13.13
C ILE A 207 -2.68 -5.12 -12.63
N ALA A 208 -3.45 -6.20 -12.52
CA ALA A 208 -4.82 -6.15 -12.03
C ALA A 208 -4.90 -5.61 -10.58
N ILE A 209 -3.99 -6.04 -9.70
CA ILE A 209 -3.88 -5.55 -8.32
C ILE A 209 -3.57 -4.05 -8.31
N ARG A 210 -2.66 -3.56 -9.17
CA ARG A 210 -2.36 -2.12 -9.29
C ARG A 210 -3.61 -1.32 -9.63
N PHE A 211 -4.41 -1.77 -10.61
CA PHE A 211 -5.66 -1.09 -10.96
C PHE A 211 -6.69 -1.15 -9.83
N ALA A 212 -6.81 -2.30 -9.16
CA ALA A 212 -7.72 -2.45 -8.02
C ALA A 212 -7.33 -1.53 -6.85
N LEU A 213 -6.06 -1.50 -6.44
CA LEU A 213 -5.58 -0.64 -5.35
C LEU A 213 -5.74 0.85 -5.69
N ARG A 214 -5.54 1.24 -6.96
CA ARG A 214 -5.79 2.61 -7.39
C ARG A 214 -7.25 3.03 -7.16
N GLY A 215 -8.20 2.17 -7.52
CA GLY A 215 -9.63 2.45 -7.34
C GLY A 215 -10.11 2.35 -5.89
N LEU A 216 -9.59 1.38 -5.12
CA LEU A 216 -10.04 1.08 -3.75
C LEU A 216 -9.40 1.99 -2.68
N ILE A 217 -8.16 2.45 -2.90
CA ILE A 217 -7.38 3.16 -1.89
C ILE A 217 -6.94 4.53 -2.38
N VAL A 218 -6.23 4.61 -3.52
CA VAL A 218 -5.58 5.85 -3.95
C VAL A 218 -6.60 6.92 -4.30
N LYS A 219 -7.59 6.61 -5.15
CA LYS A 219 -8.59 7.59 -5.58
C LYS A 219 -9.45 8.13 -4.42
N PRO A 220 -9.99 7.31 -3.50
CA PRO A 220 -10.69 7.86 -2.33
C PRO A 220 -9.81 8.70 -1.41
N LEU A 221 -8.51 8.42 -1.31
CA LEU A 221 -7.57 9.26 -0.57
C LEU A 221 -7.34 10.61 -1.26
N GLU A 222 -7.21 10.63 -2.59
CA GLU A 222 -7.17 11.87 -3.39
C GLU A 222 -8.45 12.69 -3.19
N ASP A 223 -9.62 12.05 -3.22
CA ASP A 223 -10.91 12.71 -2.97
C ASP A 223 -10.99 13.30 -1.55
N ALA A 224 -10.46 12.58 -0.54
CA ALA A 224 -10.39 13.06 0.84
C ALA A 224 -9.46 14.29 0.97
N ILE A 225 -8.30 14.28 0.31
CA ILE A 225 -7.39 15.44 0.24
C ILE A 225 -8.12 16.64 -0.37
N GLY A 226 -8.84 16.45 -1.47
CA GLY A 226 -9.60 17.53 -2.10
C GLY A 226 -10.74 18.09 -1.22
N HIS A 227 -11.30 17.29 -0.29
CA HIS A 227 -12.21 17.83 0.73
C HIS A 227 -11.48 18.66 1.79
N PHE A 228 -10.31 18.23 2.25
CA PHE A 228 -9.50 19.01 3.18
C PHE A 228 -9.07 20.36 2.60
N GLU A 229 -8.61 20.38 1.35
CA GLU A 229 -8.22 21.60 0.66
C GLU A 229 -9.38 22.59 0.53
N ARG A 230 -10.58 22.12 0.20
CA ARG A 230 -11.80 22.96 0.13
C ARG A 230 -12.19 23.55 1.49
N ILE A 231 -12.19 22.72 2.54
CA ILE A 231 -12.50 23.17 3.90
C ILE A 231 -11.46 24.20 4.36
N ALA A 232 -10.17 23.97 4.08
CA ALA A 232 -9.10 24.93 4.38
C ALA A 232 -9.25 26.24 3.60
N GLY A 233 -9.78 26.18 2.38
CA GLY A 233 -10.13 27.35 1.56
C GLY A 233 -11.44 28.05 1.97
N GLY A 234 -12.16 27.55 2.98
CA GLY A 234 -13.42 28.12 3.44
C GLY A 234 -14.65 27.72 2.62
N ASP A 235 -14.51 26.83 1.63
CA ASP A 235 -15.64 26.27 0.89
C ASP A 235 -16.23 25.06 1.65
N LEU A 236 -17.36 25.28 2.31
CA LEU A 236 -18.10 24.27 3.07
C LEU A 236 -19.33 23.75 2.31
N THR A 237 -19.54 24.16 1.07
CA THR A 237 -20.80 23.91 0.32
C THR A 237 -20.92 22.49 -0.22
N GLN A 238 -19.79 21.79 -0.38
CA GLN A 238 -19.72 20.48 -1.01
C GLN A 238 -19.97 19.36 0.01
N PRO A 239 -21.05 18.55 -0.12
CA PRO A 239 -21.40 17.54 0.86
C PRO A 239 -20.41 16.36 0.86
N VAL A 240 -19.87 16.05 2.05
CA VAL A 240 -19.02 14.87 2.25
C VAL A 240 -19.89 13.62 2.37
N HIS A 241 -19.78 12.72 1.40
CA HIS A 241 -20.51 11.45 1.37
C HIS A 241 -19.65 10.29 1.88
N VAL A 242 -20.23 9.45 2.74
CA VAL A 242 -19.56 8.26 3.28
C VAL A 242 -20.03 7.04 2.51
N PHE A 243 -19.16 6.47 1.67
CA PHE A 243 -19.53 5.39 0.76
C PHE A 243 -19.19 3.99 1.26
N SER A 244 -18.35 3.83 2.28
CA SER A 244 -17.89 2.51 2.77
C SER A 244 -17.97 2.41 4.30
N THR A 245 -17.83 1.20 4.81
CA THR A 245 -17.73 0.91 6.25
C THR A 245 -16.30 0.58 6.71
N ASN A 246 -15.32 0.66 5.82
CA ASN A 246 -13.91 0.39 6.12
C ASN A 246 -13.17 1.63 6.63
N GLU A 247 -11.83 1.59 6.71
CA GLU A 247 -11.02 2.71 7.16
C GLU A 247 -11.21 3.99 6.32
N ILE A 248 -11.41 3.87 5.00
CA ILE A 248 -11.74 5.01 4.13
C ILE A 248 -13.10 5.61 4.52
N GLY A 249 -14.10 4.76 4.78
CA GLY A 249 -15.41 5.21 5.23
C GLY A 249 -15.35 5.94 6.57
N ARG A 250 -14.56 5.41 7.51
CA ARG A 250 -14.28 6.08 8.79
C ARG A 250 -13.58 7.42 8.60
N LEU A 251 -12.64 7.52 7.66
CA LEU A 251 -11.98 8.78 7.30
C LEU A 251 -12.99 9.80 6.77
N PHE A 252 -13.81 9.44 5.78
CA PHE A 252 -14.87 10.32 5.25
C PHE A 252 -15.90 10.71 6.32
N GLY A 253 -16.26 9.79 7.22
CA GLY A 253 -17.13 10.10 8.36
C GLY A 253 -16.48 11.07 9.37
N GLY A 254 -15.15 11.05 9.50
CA GLY A 254 -14.40 12.05 10.25
C GLY A 254 -14.42 13.42 9.57
N ILE A 255 -14.14 13.46 8.26
CA ILE A 255 -14.18 14.70 7.46
C ILE A 255 -15.56 15.35 7.51
N LYS A 256 -16.64 14.56 7.39
CA LYS A 256 -18.01 15.06 7.50
C LYS A 256 -18.28 15.74 8.84
N ARG A 257 -17.95 15.09 9.96
CA ARG A 257 -18.13 15.68 11.30
C ARG A 257 -17.33 16.97 11.48
N MET A 258 -16.13 17.03 10.90
CA MET A 258 -15.30 18.23 10.91
C MET A 258 -15.96 19.37 10.10
N GLN A 259 -16.45 19.08 8.89
CA GLN A 259 -17.18 20.05 8.06
C GLN A 259 -18.42 20.58 8.78
N ASP A 260 -19.21 19.69 9.39
CA ASP A 260 -20.43 20.07 10.14
C ASP A 260 -20.08 21.01 11.31
N ALA A 261 -19.02 20.71 12.06
CA ALA A 261 -18.57 21.53 13.19
C ALA A 261 -18.07 22.92 12.75
N VAL A 262 -17.27 22.98 11.67
CA VAL A 262 -16.79 24.26 11.11
C VAL A 262 -17.96 25.09 10.58
N THR A 263 -18.92 24.45 9.89
CA THR A 263 -20.12 25.12 9.38
C THR A 263 -20.95 25.72 10.52
N ALA A 264 -21.18 24.94 11.59
CA ALA A 264 -21.92 25.42 12.76
C ALA A 264 -21.20 26.60 13.45
N MET A 265 -19.87 26.57 13.53
CA MET A 265 -19.07 27.66 14.07
C MET A 265 -19.21 28.93 13.24
N VAL A 266 -19.08 28.84 11.91
CA VAL A 266 -19.24 29.99 11.00
C VAL A 266 -20.66 30.57 11.08
N GLN A 267 -21.69 29.72 11.14
CA GLN A 267 -23.08 30.15 11.33
C GLN A 267 -23.32 30.83 12.68
N ALA A 268 -22.67 30.37 13.75
CA ALA A 268 -22.75 31.01 15.06
C ALA A 268 -22.09 32.40 15.06
N VAL A 269 -20.91 32.52 14.42
CA VAL A 269 -20.23 33.82 14.24
C VAL A 269 -21.09 34.76 13.39
N HIS A 270 -21.65 34.29 12.27
CA HIS A 270 -22.49 35.12 11.40
C HIS A 270 -23.74 35.66 12.12
N ARG A 271 -24.46 34.81 12.87
CA ARG A 271 -25.59 35.25 13.70
C ARG A 271 -25.15 36.25 14.79
N GLY A 272 -23.98 36.02 15.40
CA GLY A 272 -23.40 36.97 16.35
C GLY A 272 -23.14 38.35 15.71
N THR A 273 -22.60 38.38 14.49
CA THR A 273 -22.36 39.63 13.75
C THR A 273 -23.65 40.33 13.33
N GLU A 274 -24.70 39.58 12.97
CA GLU A 274 -26.02 40.15 12.65
C GLU A 274 -26.66 40.82 13.87
N SER A 275 -26.59 40.18 15.04
CA SER A 275 -27.04 40.79 16.30
C SER A 275 -26.26 42.06 16.66
N ILE A 276 -24.94 42.09 16.38
CA ILE A 276 -24.11 43.29 16.58
C ILE A 276 -24.53 44.40 15.60
N ASP A 277 -24.80 44.09 14.33
CA ASP A 277 -25.25 45.07 13.33
C ASP A 277 -26.60 45.69 13.72
N VAL A 278 -27.54 44.87 14.18
CA VAL A 278 -28.84 45.35 14.70
C VAL A 278 -28.64 46.28 15.89
N GLY A 279 -27.85 45.86 16.89
CA GLY A 279 -27.56 46.68 18.07
C GLY A 279 -26.85 47.99 17.72
N ALA A 280 -25.93 47.97 16.74
CA ALA A 280 -25.25 49.17 16.26
C ALA A 280 -26.23 50.16 15.60
N ARG A 281 -27.22 49.68 14.84
CA ARG A 281 -28.28 50.53 14.24
C ARG A 281 -29.22 51.12 15.28
N GLU A 282 -29.57 50.35 16.32
CA GLU A 282 -30.37 50.86 17.45
C GLU A 282 -29.61 51.95 18.21
N ILE A 283 -28.32 51.73 18.50
CA ILE A 283 -27.46 52.74 19.15
C ILE A 283 -27.39 54.01 18.28
N ALA A 284 -27.16 53.86 16.98
CA ALA A 284 -27.10 55.01 16.06
C ALA A 284 -28.41 55.83 16.09
N THR A 285 -29.55 55.14 16.02
CA THR A 285 -30.88 55.77 16.08
C THR A 285 -31.12 56.45 17.43
N GLY A 286 -30.79 55.78 18.54
CA GLY A 286 -30.90 56.34 19.88
C GLY A 286 -29.98 57.54 20.10
N ASN A 287 -28.79 57.54 19.50
CA ASN A 287 -27.88 58.68 19.55
C ASN A 287 -28.41 59.88 18.76
N THR A 288 -29.09 59.65 17.63
CA THR A 288 -29.78 60.71 16.88
C THR A 288 -30.92 61.32 17.71
N ASP A 289 -31.77 60.51 18.35
CA ASP A 289 -32.84 60.99 19.23
C ASP A 289 -32.29 61.79 20.42
N LEU A 290 -31.24 61.27 21.07
CA LEU A 290 -30.58 61.97 22.18
C LEU A 290 -29.98 63.31 21.73
N SER A 291 -29.35 63.36 20.55
CA SER A 291 -28.82 64.60 19.97
C SER A 291 -29.94 65.62 19.74
N GLN A 292 -31.06 65.20 19.14
CA GLN A 292 -32.21 66.07 18.90
C GLN A 292 -32.80 66.61 20.21
N ARG A 293 -33.00 65.76 21.22
CA ARG A 293 -33.48 66.18 22.55
C ARG A 293 -32.50 67.12 23.25
N THR A 294 -31.20 66.93 23.04
CA THR A 294 -30.17 67.83 23.58
C THR A 294 -30.23 69.20 22.91
N GLU A 295 -30.48 69.26 21.60
CA GLU A 295 -30.72 70.51 20.86
C GLU A 295 -31.99 71.22 21.33
N GLU A 296 -33.10 70.50 21.49
CA GLU A 296 -34.37 71.04 22.02
C GLU A 296 -34.21 71.59 23.45
N GLN A 297 -33.46 70.87 24.31
CA GLN A 297 -33.17 71.31 25.66
C GLN A 297 -32.27 72.55 25.68
N ALA A 298 -31.27 72.62 24.79
CA ALA A 298 -30.44 73.81 24.63
C ALA A 298 -31.28 75.02 24.19
N ALA A 299 -32.20 74.84 23.24
CA ALA A 299 -33.12 75.88 22.80
C ALA A 299 -34.05 76.36 23.94
N SER A 300 -34.60 75.42 24.73
CA SER A 300 -35.45 75.74 25.88
C SER A 300 -34.70 76.51 26.97
N LEU A 301 -33.43 76.15 27.22
CA LEU A 301 -32.56 76.88 28.14
C LEU A 301 -32.27 78.30 27.62
N GLN A 302 -32.11 78.47 26.31
CA GLN A 302 -31.89 79.77 25.70
C GLN A 302 -33.14 80.68 25.79
N GLU A 303 -34.33 80.13 25.60
CA GLU A 303 -35.59 80.84 25.84
C GLU A 303 -35.78 81.22 27.32
N THR A 304 -35.41 80.31 28.23
CA THR A 304 -35.43 80.58 29.68
C THR A 304 -34.45 81.69 30.04
N ALA A 305 -33.24 81.68 29.48
CA ALA A 305 -32.24 82.73 29.71
C ALA A 305 -32.74 84.09 29.19
N SER A 306 -33.33 84.14 27.99
CA SER A 306 -33.92 85.37 27.44
C SER A 306 -35.09 85.88 28.28
N SER A 307 -35.95 84.98 28.77
CA SER A 307 -37.04 85.31 29.69
C SER A 307 -36.53 85.88 31.02
N MET A 308 -35.42 85.33 31.53
CA MET A 308 -34.73 85.85 32.72
C MET A 308 -34.11 87.24 32.48
N GLU A 309 -33.56 87.52 31.31
CA GLU A 309 -33.09 88.87 30.94
C GLU A 309 -34.24 89.88 30.90
N GLN A 310 -35.37 89.51 30.29
CA GLN A 310 -36.57 90.36 30.26
C GLN A 310 -37.12 90.59 31.67
N LEU A 311 -37.25 89.55 32.49
CA LEU A 311 -37.66 89.65 33.89
C LEU A 311 -36.72 90.56 34.69
N THR A 312 -35.40 90.42 34.51
CA THR A 312 -34.40 91.29 35.16
C THR A 312 -34.61 92.74 34.74
N GLY A 313 -34.91 92.98 33.46
CA GLY A 313 -35.29 94.31 32.95
C GLY A 313 -36.52 94.87 33.64
N THR A 314 -37.59 94.09 33.75
CA THR A 314 -38.83 94.49 34.44
C THR A 314 -38.61 94.73 35.94
N VAL A 315 -37.82 93.90 36.61
CA VAL A 315 -37.46 94.09 38.03
C VAL A 315 -36.68 95.39 38.21
N ARG A 316 -35.73 95.69 37.32
CA ARG A 316 -34.99 96.96 37.33
C ARG A 316 -35.91 98.16 37.12
N GLN A 317 -36.87 98.05 36.21
CA GLN A 317 -37.88 99.08 35.98
C GLN A 317 -38.80 99.26 37.20
N ASN A 318 -39.25 98.18 37.84
CA ASN A 318 -40.05 98.24 39.06
C ASN A 318 -39.29 98.89 40.22
N ALA A 319 -37.99 98.57 40.37
CA ALA A 319 -37.14 99.22 41.38
C ALA A 319 -37.02 100.73 41.14
N GLU A 320 -36.84 101.16 39.88
CA GLU A 320 -36.81 102.60 39.55
C GLU A 320 -38.17 103.27 39.77
N ASN A 321 -39.28 102.63 39.39
CA ASN A 321 -40.62 103.12 39.65
C ASN A 321 -40.89 103.27 41.16
N ALA A 322 -40.47 102.29 41.97
CA ALA A 322 -40.58 102.36 43.43
C ALA A 322 -39.73 103.51 44.01
N ARG A 323 -38.53 103.73 43.46
CA ARG A 323 -37.66 104.86 43.83
C ARG A 323 -38.30 106.21 43.48
N GLN A 324 -38.89 106.33 42.29
CA GLN A 324 -39.63 107.53 41.87
C GLN A 324 -40.87 107.76 42.73
N ALA A 325 -41.66 106.72 43.00
CA ALA A 325 -42.83 106.81 43.87
C ALA A 325 -42.45 107.22 45.29
N SER A 326 -41.35 106.68 45.83
CA SER A 326 -40.81 107.09 47.13
C SER A 326 -40.40 108.56 47.13
N GLN A 327 -39.74 109.05 46.06
CA GLN A 327 -39.38 110.46 45.93
C GLN A 327 -40.63 111.37 45.85
N LEU A 328 -41.65 110.94 45.10
CA LEU A 328 -42.92 111.66 45.00
C LEU A 328 -43.61 111.75 46.38
N ALA A 329 -43.59 110.66 47.15
CA ALA A 329 -44.16 110.62 48.50
C ALA A 329 -43.40 111.54 49.46
N VAL A 330 -42.06 111.61 49.38
CA VAL A 330 -41.25 112.57 50.15
C VAL A 330 -41.62 114.00 49.78
N ASN A 331 -41.67 114.33 48.49
CA ASN A 331 -42.06 115.67 48.03
C ASN A 331 -43.48 116.04 48.48
N ALA A 332 -44.44 115.11 48.42
CA ALA A 332 -45.80 115.32 48.89
C ALA A 332 -45.85 115.54 50.42
N SER A 333 -45.04 114.81 51.18
CA SER A 333 -44.88 114.99 52.62
C SER A 333 -44.28 116.36 52.96
N ASP A 334 -43.29 116.84 52.19
CA ASP A 334 -42.71 118.17 52.35
C ASP A 334 -43.75 119.28 52.08
N ILE A 335 -44.53 119.14 51.00
CA ILE A 335 -45.63 120.07 50.69
C ILE A 335 -46.69 120.05 51.80
N ALA A 336 -47.07 118.87 52.31
CA ALA A 336 -48.01 118.76 53.42
C ALA A 336 -47.46 119.41 54.71
N THR A 337 -46.15 119.32 54.94
CA THR A 337 -45.48 119.96 56.08
C THR A 337 -45.50 121.48 55.95
N GLN A 338 -45.16 122.03 54.78
CA GLN A 338 -45.31 123.47 54.49
C GLN A 338 -46.77 123.92 54.60
N GLY A 339 -47.72 123.12 54.12
CA GLY A 339 -49.14 123.39 54.27
C GLY A 339 -49.58 123.43 55.75
N GLY A 340 -49.05 122.53 56.57
CA GLY A 340 -49.25 122.52 58.02
C GLY A 340 -48.70 123.78 58.70
N GLU A 341 -47.55 124.28 58.26
CA GLU A 341 -46.94 125.52 58.76
C GLU A 341 -47.81 126.75 58.42
N VAL A 342 -48.32 126.82 57.18
CA VAL A 342 -49.26 127.87 56.74
C VAL A 342 -50.56 127.82 57.54
N VAL A 343 -51.13 126.63 57.77
CA VAL A 343 -52.33 126.48 58.62
C VAL A 343 -52.05 126.89 60.06
N GLY A 344 -50.89 126.56 60.60
CA GLY A 344 -50.44 127.04 61.92
C GLY A 344 -50.39 128.57 62.00
N GLN A 345 -49.92 129.22 60.94
CA GLN A 345 -49.87 130.68 60.86
C GLN A 345 -51.28 131.31 60.75
N VAL A 346 -52.23 130.65 60.08
CA VAL A 346 -53.65 131.05 60.05
C VAL A 346 -54.30 130.92 61.43
N VAL A 347 -54.02 129.85 62.18
CA VAL A 347 -54.53 129.67 63.55
C VAL A 347 -53.98 130.75 64.48
N SER A 348 -52.69 131.08 64.40
CA SER A 348 -52.11 132.20 65.16
C SER A 348 -52.81 133.53 64.83
N THR A 349 -53.06 133.78 63.54
CA THR A 349 -53.75 135.00 63.10
C THR A 349 -55.20 135.04 63.59
N MET A 350 -55.91 133.91 63.60
CA MET A 350 -57.25 133.78 64.20
C MET A 350 -57.23 134.03 65.72
N GLN A 351 -56.19 133.57 66.42
CA GLN A 351 -55.99 133.84 67.84
C GLN A 351 -55.78 135.33 68.12
N ASP A 352 -54.98 136.01 67.29
CA ASP A 352 -54.74 137.45 67.37
C ASP A 352 -56.02 138.26 67.09
N ILE A 353 -56.86 137.80 66.14
CA ILE A 353 -58.20 138.37 65.87
C ILE A 353 -59.14 138.18 67.07
N ALA A 354 -59.13 137.00 67.70
CA ALA A 354 -59.95 136.73 68.88
C ALA A 354 -59.54 137.62 70.07
N VAL A 355 -58.24 137.83 70.29
CA VAL A 355 -57.71 138.76 71.30
C VAL A 355 -58.07 140.21 70.97
N SER A 356 -57.95 140.62 69.70
CA SER A 356 -58.36 141.94 69.23
C SER A 356 -59.87 142.19 69.44
N SER A 357 -60.70 141.19 69.16
CA SER A 357 -62.16 141.27 69.35
C SER A 357 -62.56 141.35 70.82
N GLY A 358 -61.82 140.67 71.73
CA GLY A 358 -62.01 140.80 73.17
C GLY A 358 -61.72 142.21 73.70
N LYS A 359 -60.66 142.86 73.19
CA LYS A 359 -60.36 144.27 73.50
C LYS A 359 -61.46 145.25 73.05
N VAL A 360 -62.20 144.93 72.00
CA VAL A 360 -63.35 145.74 71.54
C VAL A 360 -64.54 145.61 72.50
N VAL A 361 -64.74 144.42 73.08
CA VAL A 361 -65.83 144.19 74.06
C VAL A 361 -65.57 144.92 75.38
N ASP A 362 -64.32 144.94 75.86
CA ASP A 362 -63.95 145.67 77.08
C ASP A 362 -64.12 147.20 76.96
N ILE A 363 -64.19 147.77 75.75
CA ILE A 363 -64.44 149.21 75.53
C ILE A 363 -65.95 149.56 75.56
N ILE A 364 -66.85 148.58 75.37
CA ILE A 364 -68.31 148.82 75.28
C ILE A 364 -69.05 148.48 76.59
N GLY A 365 -68.40 147.81 77.54
CA GLY A 365 -68.97 147.44 78.83
C GLY A 365 -68.63 148.40 79.97
N THR A 366 -69.41 149.48 80.09
CA THR A 366 -69.62 150.38 81.27
C THR A 366 -68.47 151.22 81.81
#